data_AF-A0A6C0C5G3-F1
#
_entry.id   AF-A0A6C0C5G3-F1
#
_cell.length_a   1.000
_cell.length_b   1.000
_cell.length_c   1.000
_cell.angle_alpha   90.00
_cell.angle_beta   90.00
_cell.angle_gamma   90.00
#
_symmetry.space_group_name_H-M   'P 1'
#
loop_
_entity.id
_entity.type
_entity.pdbx_description
1 polymer ?
#
loop_
_entity_poly.entity_id
_entity_poly.type
_entity_poly.pdbx_seq_one_letter_code
_entity_poly.pdbx_strand_id
1 'polypeptide(L)'
;MKTILILGYKLLPSGNISNILKQRLNTGIKYYKKGDMFLVSGGKNRNVYHSEAYEMKKYLLQRIPNAKIISESHSISTLENIKFSKRILDNYNDKVVLVSSKNHLNKIRKIIRDLYPALSWNVVYK
;
A
#
# COMPACT_ATOMS: atom_id res chain seq x y z
N MET A 1 4.38 -4.89 17.13
CA MET A 1 3.68 -3.92 16.27
C MET A 1 4.16 -4.12 14.84
N LYS A 2 3.29 -3.96 13.83
CA LYS A 2 3.69 -4.06 12.43
C LYS A 2 3.01 -2.99 11.57
N THR A 3 3.63 -2.72 10.42
CA THR A 3 3.02 -1.91 9.36
C THR A 3 2.47 -2.79 8.26
N ILE A 4 1.20 -2.61 7.92
CA ILE A 4 0.57 -3.15 6.73
C ILE A 4 0.73 -2.13 5.60
N LEU A 5 1.70 -2.38 4.72
CA LEU A 5 1.94 -1.57 3.54
C LEU A 5 1.05 -2.05 2.39
N ILE A 6 0.13 -1.23 1.92
CA ILE A 6 -0.74 -1.55 0.78
C ILE A 6 -0.33 -0.69 -0.42
N LEU A 7 0.08 -1.33 -1.52
CA LEU A 7 0.43 -0.62 -2.74
C LEU A 7 -0.81 -0.34 -3.59
N GLY A 8 -0.85 0.85 -4.15
CA GLY A 8 -1.91 1.36 -5.01
C GLY A 8 -2.07 0.59 -6.31
N TYR A 9 -3.25 0.73 -6.88
CA TYR A 9 -3.65 0.20 -8.18
C TYR A 9 -4.69 1.15 -8.77
N LYS A 10 -4.73 1.23 -10.10
CA LYS A 10 -5.58 2.17 -10.84
C LYS A 10 -7.00 2.27 -10.25
N LEU A 11 -7.41 3.49 -9.93
CA LEU A 11 -8.82 3.82 -9.70
C LEU A 11 -9.62 3.63 -10.99
N LEU A 12 -10.93 3.41 -10.85
CA LEU A 12 -11.87 3.45 -11.96
C LEU A 12 -11.90 4.87 -12.56
N PRO A 13 -12.34 5.06 -13.82
CA PRO A 13 -12.53 6.39 -14.41
C PRO A 13 -13.42 7.31 -13.57
N SER A 14 -14.36 6.74 -12.82
CA SER A 14 -15.22 7.45 -11.87
C SER A 14 -14.52 7.95 -10.60
N GLY A 15 -13.25 7.61 -10.38
CA GLY A 15 -12.50 7.91 -9.17
C GLY A 15 -12.68 6.92 -8.03
N ASN A 16 -13.54 5.92 -8.21
CA ASN A 16 -13.80 4.88 -7.22
C ASN A 16 -12.72 3.80 -7.20
N ILE A 17 -12.60 3.12 -6.06
CA ILE A 17 -11.71 1.98 -5.87
C ILE A 17 -12.07 0.85 -6.85
N SER A 18 -11.10 0.41 -7.65
CA SER A 18 -11.27 -0.74 -8.54
C SER A 18 -11.34 -2.06 -7.77
N ASN A 19 -11.88 -3.11 -8.39
CA ASN A 19 -11.99 -4.43 -7.76
C ASN A 19 -10.63 -4.95 -7.26
N ILE A 20 -9.57 -4.74 -8.03
CA ILE A 20 -8.21 -5.15 -7.66
C ILE A 20 -7.71 -4.38 -6.43
N LEU A 21 -7.91 -3.05 -6.41
CA LEU A 21 -7.50 -2.24 -5.26
C LEU A 21 -8.31 -2.60 -4.00
N LYS A 22 -9.62 -2.83 -4.15
CA LYS A 22 -10.50 -3.30 -3.06
C LYS A 22 -10.02 -4.63 -2.48
N GLN A 23 -9.59 -5.55 -3.33
CA GLN A 23 -9.06 -6.84 -2.92
C GLN A 23 -7.76 -6.69 -2.11
N ARG A 24 -6.83 -5.83 -2.54
CA ARG A 24 -5.63 -5.52 -1.75
C ARG A 24 -5.97 -4.92 -0.39
N LEU A 25 -6.91 -3.97 -0.35
CA LEU A 25 -7.38 -3.36 0.91
C LEU A 25 -7.97 -4.41 1.85
N ASN A 26 -8.82 -5.29 1.34
CA ASN A 26 -9.40 -6.38 2.12
C ASN A 26 -8.33 -7.37 2.62
N THR A 27 -7.32 -7.68 1.82
CA THR A 27 -6.19 -8.49 2.29
C THR A 27 -5.43 -7.78 3.40
N GLY A 28 -5.13 -6.48 3.26
CA GLY A 28 -4.50 -5.70 4.32
C GLY A 28 -5.28 -5.73 5.63
N ILE A 29 -6.61 -5.59 5.56
CA ILE A 29 -7.50 -5.72 6.72
C ILE A 29 -7.39 -7.09 7.40
N LYS A 30 -7.24 -8.18 6.64
CA LYS A 30 -7.06 -9.53 7.23
C LYS A 30 -5.76 -9.68 8.03
N TYR A 31 -4.70 -8.97 7.64
CA TYR A 31 -3.41 -9.01 8.35
C TYR A 31 -3.33 -8.02 9.53
N TYR A 32 -4.25 -7.07 9.59
CA TYR A 32 -4.31 -6.05 10.62
C TYR A 32 -4.67 -6.64 11.99
N LYS A 33 -3.98 -6.18 13.03
CA LYS A 33 -4.35 -6.38 14.44
C LYS A 33 -4.38 -5.02 15.14
N LYS A 34 -5.17 -4.91 16.22
CA LYS A 34 -5.23 -3.68 17.03
C LYS A 34 -3.82 -3.28 17.46
N GLY A 35 -3.47 -2.00 17.27
CA GLY A 35 -2.13 -1.46 17.52
C GLY A 35 -1.21 -1.46 16.30
N ASP A 36 -1.55 -2.18 15.23
CA ASP A 36 -0.82 -2.07 13.95
C ASP A 36 -1.14 -0.75 13.25
N MET A 37 -0.32 -0.43 12.26
CA MET A 37 -0.46 0.75 11.41
C MET A 37 -0.65 0.34 9.95
N PHE A 38 -1.43 1.10 9.19
CA PHE A 38 -1.43 1.02 7.74
C PHE A 38 -0.52 2.09 7.14
N LEU A 39 0.21 1.71 6.08
CA LEU A 39 0.80 2.64 5.14
C LEU A 39 0.17 2.37 3.77
N VAL A 40 -0.52 3.36 3.22
CA VAL A 40 -1.11 3.27 1.87
C VAL A 40 -0.30 4.14 0.92
N SER A 41 0.19 3.56 -0.18
CA SER A 41 1.05 4.27 -1.15
C SER A 41 0.45 4.16 -2.54
N GLY A 42 0.12 5.31 -3.13
CA GLY A 42 -0.52 5.41 -4.43
C GLY A 42 -0.84 6.86 -4.79
N GLY A 43 -0.26 7.35 -5.88
CA GLY A 43 -0.38 8.73 -6.31
C GLY A 43 -1.64 9.09 -7.08
N LYS A 44 -1.59 10.25 -7.73
CA LYS A 44 -2.74 10.83 -8.44
C LYS A 44 -3.01 10.08 -9.74
N ASN A 45 -4.27 9.73 -9.96
CA ASN A 45 -4.72 9.24 -11.26
C ASN A 45 -5.05 10.44 -12.16
N ARG A 46 -4.58 10.44 -13.41
CA ARG A 46 -4.74 11.57 -14.35
C ARG A 46 -6.20 11.99 -14.54
N ASN A 47 -7.13 11.08 -14.34
CA ASN A 47 -8.55 11.29 -14.60
C ASN A 47 -9.33 11.84 -13.39
N VAL A 48 -8.72 11.94 -12.19
CA VAL A 48 -9.43 12.42 -10.99
C VAL A 48 -8.57 13.34 -10.12
N TYR A 49 -9.24 14.18 -9.33
CA TYR A 49 -8.58 15.22 -8.53
C TYR A 49 -7.87 14.68 -7.27
N HIS A 50 -8.17 13.44 -6.85
CA HIS A 50 -7.60 12.80 -5.67
C HIS A 50 -6.66 11.63 -5.99
N SER A 51 -5.85 11.22 -5.01
CA SER A 51 -4.91 10.10 -5.13
C SER A 51 -5.55 8.75 -4.83
N GLU A 52 -4.91 7.67 -5.30
CA GLU A 52 -5.23 6.31 -4.85
C GLU A 52 -5.15 6.20 -3.33
N ALA A 53 -4.09 6.74 -2.71
CA ALA A 53 -3.90 6.73 -1.27
C ALA A 53 -5.02 7.42 -0.48
N TYR A 54 -5.63 8.48 -1.04
CA TYR A 54 -6.78 9.15 -0.43
C TYR A 54 -7.99 8.21 -0.33
N GLU A 55 -8.37 7.57 -1.43
CA GLU A 55 -9.49 6.62 -1.44
C GLU A 55 -9.20 5.38 -0.59
N MET A 56 -7.95 4.89 -0.63
CA MET A 56 -7.52 3.78 0.22
C MET A 56 -7.68 4.10 1.71
N LYS A 57 -7.25 5.30 2.15
CA LYS A 57 -7.43 5.74 3.54
C LYS A 57 -8.90 5.81 3.91
N LYS A 58 -9.74 6.43 3.07
CA LYS A 58 -11.19 6.51 3.27
C LYS A 58 -11.82 5.13 3.42
N TYR A 59 -11.45 4.18 2.56
CA TYR A 59 -11.96 2.81 2.61
C TYR A 59 -11.61 2.07 3.90
N LEU A 60 -10.38 2.27 4.39
CA LEU A 60 -9.90 1.66 5.63
C LEU A 60 -10.61 2.26 6.84
N LEU A 61 -10.75 3.58 6.92
CA LEU A 61 -11.45 4.24 8.04
C LEU A 61 -12.93 3.88 8.12
N GLN A 62 -13.59 3.63 6.98
CA GLN A 62 -14.97 3.13 6.99
C GLN A 62 -15.12 1.74 7.63
N ARG A 63 -14.04 0.94 7.69
CA ARG A 63 -14.05 -0.43 8.24
C ARG A 63 -13.36 -0.54 9.59
N ILE A 64 -12.39 0.33 9.83
CA ILE A 64 -11.59 0.38 11.05
C ILE A 64 -11.43 1.87 11.43
N PRO A 65 -12.45 2.49 12.05
CA PRO A 65 -12.50 3.95 12.27
C PRO A 65 -11.30 4.54 13.02
N ASN A 66 -10.69 3.76 13.90
CA ASN A 66 -9.57 4.20 14.75
C ASN A 66 -8.21 3.67 14.27
N ALA A 67 -8.12 3.20 13.02
CA ALA A 67 -6.84 2.74 12.47
C ALA A 67 -5.84 3.90 12.34
N LYS A 68 -4.60 3.66 12.76
CA LYS A 68 -3.47 4.54 12.42
C LYS A 68 -3.12 4.33 10.94
N ILE A 69 -3.22 5.37 10.13
CA ILE A 69 -2.98 5.30 8.68
C ILE A 69 -2.05 6.44 8.24
N ILE A 70 -0.93 6.08 7.61
CA ILE A 70 -0.07 7.00 6.88
C ILE A 70 -0.40 6.87 5.39
N SER A 71 -0.48 8.00 4.69
CA SER A 71 -0.76 8.06 3.26
C SER A 71 0.43 8.65 2.51
N GLU A 72 0.86 7.95 1.47
CA GLU A 72 1.86 8.40 0.51
C GLU A 72 1.17 8.56 -0.85
N SER A 73 1.11 9.79 -1.37
CA SER A 73 0.23 10.17 -2.49
C SER A 73 0.96 10.70 -3.73
N HIS A 74 2.26 10.42 -3.88
CA HIS A 74 3.09 10.91 -4.98
C HIS A 74 3.51 9.82 -5.96
N SER A 75 3.46 8.56 -5.58
CA SER A 75 3.89 7.44 -6.43
C SER A 75 3.07 7.26 -7.70
N ILE A 76 3.71 7.18 -8.86
CA ILE A 76 3.05 6.86 -10.15
C ILE A 76 3.43 5.48 -10.68
N SER A 77 4.31 4.77 -9.98
CA SER A 77 4.84 3.47 -10.41
C SER A 77 5.04 2.50 -9.25
N THR A 78 5.15 1.19 -9.56
CA THR A 78 5.46 0.16 -8.55
C THR A 78 6.82 0.41 -7.88
N LEU A 79 7.79 0.96 -8.62
CA LEU A 79 9.11 1.30 -8.09
C LEU A 79 9.00 2.46 -7.09
N GLU A 80 8.30 3.53 -7.46
CA GLU A 80 8.09 4.67 -6.58
C GLU A 80 7.28 4.31 -5.33
N ASN A 81 6.25 3.47 -5.49
CA ASN A 81 5.51 2.91 -4.36
C ASN A 81 6.46 2.32 -3.32
N ILE A 82 7.39 1.45 -3.75
CA ILE A 82 8.38 0.81 -2.86
C ILE A 82 9.35 1.86 -2.31
N LYS A 83 9.90 2.73 -3.17
CA LYS A 83 10.90 3.74 -2.78
C LYS A 83 10.36 4.72 -1.75
N PHE A 84 9.18 5.30 -1.98
CA PHE A 84 8.58 6.30 -1.11
C PHE A 84 8.06 5.66 0.18
N SER A 85 7.47 4.46 0.09
CA SER A 85 7.09 3.72 1.28
C SER A 85 8.30 3.37 2.15
N LYS A 86 9.41 2.95 1.54
CA LYS A 86 10.65 2.67 2.27
C LYS A 86 11.15 3.91 3.02
N ARG A 87 11.23 5.07 2.35
CA ARG A 87 11.67 6.33 3.00
C ARG A 87 10.81 6.72 4.20
N ILE A 88 9.51 6.47 4.13
CA ILE A 88 8.61 6.68 5.27
C ILE A 88 8.94 5.68 6.38
N LEU A 89 9.07 4.40 6.02
CA LEU A 89 9.31 3.30 6.96
C LEU A 89 10.71 3.30 7.58
N ASP A 90 11.69 4.01 7.01
CA ASP A 90 13.02 4.16 7.62
C ASP A 90 12.96 4.85 8.99
N ASN A 91 11.86 5.55 9.30
CA ASN A 91 11.60 6.14 10.62
C ASN A 91 10.85 5.19 11.58
N TYR A 92 10.59 3.94 11.17
CA TYR A 92 9.80 2.96 11.93
C TYR A 92 10.59 1.66 12.07
N ASN A 93 10.78 1.19 13.30
CA ASN A 93 11.47 -0.08 13.55
C ASN A 93 10.50 -1.29 13.56
N ASP A 94 9.46 -1.25 12.72
CA ASP A 94 8.36 -2.21 12.72
C ASP A 94 8.51 -3.27 11.62
N LYS A 95 7.98 -4.47 11.87
CA LYS A 95 7.82 -5.50 10.83
C LYS A 95 6.89 -4.98 9.73
N VAL A 96 7.16 -5.31 8.48
CA VAL A 96 6.33 -4.85 7.34
C VAL A 96 5.69 -6.03 6.63
N VAL A 97 4.37 -5.93 6.43
CA VAL A 97 3.60 -6.81 5.55
C VAL A 97 3.19 -6.00 4.32
N LEU A 98 3.80 -6.30 3.18
CA LEU A 98 3.51 -5.65 1.90
C LEU A 98 2.39 -6.40 1.19
N VAL A 99 1.30 -5.71 0.87
CA VAL A 99 0.13 -6.22 0.16
C VAL A 99 0.09 -5.68 -1.27
N SER A 100 0.05 -6.58 -2.24
CA SER A 100 -0.16 -6.24 -3.66
C SER A 100 -0.96 -7.33 -4.39
N SER A 101 -1.03 -7.29 -5.72
CA SER A 101 -1.69 -8.31 -6.55
C SER A 101 -0.71 -9.32 -7.10
N LYS A 102 -1.19 -10.55 -7.35
CA LYS A 102 -0.38 -11.66 -7.90
C LYS A 102 0.47 -11.27 -9.13
N ASN A 103 -0.09 -10.53 -10.07
CA ASN A 103 0.59 -10.08 -11.30
C ASN A 103 1.72 -9.04 -11.07
N HIS A 104 1.78 -8.37 -9.91
CA HIS A 104 2.85 -7.44 -9.58
C HIS A 104 3.97 -8.08 -8.74
N LEU A 105 3.81 -9.34 -8.28
CA LEU A 105 4.75 -9.96 -7.34
C LEU A 105 6.16 -10.10 -7.90
N ASN A 106 6.29 -10.56 -9.14
CA ASN A 106 7.62 -10.74 -9.76
C ASN A 106 8.34 -9.40 -9.87
N LYS A 107 7.63 -8.34 -10.25
CA LYS A 107 8.18 -6.98 -10.32
C LYS A 107 8.59 -6.46 -8.94
N ILE A 108 7.75 -6.65 -7.92
CA ILE A 108 8.03 -6.22 -6.55
C ILE A 108 9.25 -6.95 -5.98
N ARG A 109 9.27 -8.29 -6.08
CA ARG A 109 10.40 -9.11 -5.59
C ARG A 109 11.70 -8.76 -6.31
N LYS A 110 11.65 -8.53 -7.62
CA LYS A 110 12.81 -8.07 -8.39
C LYS A 110 13.31 -6.71 -7.88
N ILE A 111 12.42 -5.72 -7.73
CA ILE A 111 12.80 -4.40 -7.21
C ILE A 111 13.43 -4.50 -5.82
N ILE A 112 12.81 -5.26 -4.91
CA ILE A 112 13.32 -5.42 -3.54
C ILE A 112 14.69 -6.09 -3.57
N ARG A 113 14.85 -7.20 -4.28
CA ARG A 113 16.13 -7.91 -4.37
C ARG A 113 17.23 -7.05 -4.98
N ASP A 114 16.93 -6.37 -6.08
CA ASP A 114 17.94 -5.69 -6.89
C ASP A 114 18.34 -4.32 -6.27
N LEU A 115 17.41 -3.63 -5.60
CA LEU A 115 17.65 -2.27 -5.05
C LEU A 115 17.74 -2.21 -3.52
N TYR A 116 17.15 -3.18 -2.82
CA TYR A 116 17.05 -3.18 -1.36
C TYR A 116 17.28 -4.60 -0.79
N PRO A 117 18.43 -5.25 -1.07
CA PRO A 117 18.66 -6.66 -0.72
C PRO A 117 18.58 -6.96 0.78
N ALA A 118 18.81 -5.97 1.65
CA ALA A 118 18.69 -6.11 3.10
C ALA A 118 17.24 -5.98 3.63
N LEU A 119 16.26 -5.68 2.76
CA LEU A 119 14.88 -5.42 3.15
C LEU A 119 14.12 -6.73 3.42
N SER A 120 13.60 -6.88 4.63
CA SER A 120 12.93 -8.11 5.11
C SER A 120 11.40 -8.06 5.07
N TRP A 121 10.82 -7.31 4.12
CA TRP A 121 9.36 -7.15 4.02
C TRP A 121 8.66 -8.46 3.62
N ASN A 122 7.65 -8.86 4.40
CA ASN A 122 6.82 -10.02 4.08
C ASN A 122 5.81 -9.65 2.97
N VAL A 123 6.01 -10.16 1.76
CA VAL A 123 5.16 -9.87 0.60
C VAL A 123 4.00 -10.86 0.53
N VAL A 124 2.78 -10.37 0.73
CA VAL A 124 1.52 -11.11 0.62
C VAL A 124 0.70 -10.61 -0.56
N TYR A 125 -0.17 -11.46 -1.09
CA TYR A 125 -0.94 -11.16 -2.29
C TYR A 125 -2.42 -11.50 -2.16
N LYS A 126 -3.19 -10.89 -3.05
CA LYS A 126 -4.56 -11.27 -3.39
C LYS A 126 -4.60 -11.70 -4.86
#